data_AF-A0A973Z8M4-F1
#
_entry.id   AF-A0A973Z8M4-F1
#
_cell.length_a   1.000
_cell.length_b   1.000
_cell.length_c   1.000
_cell.angle_alpha   90.00
_cell.angle_beta   90.00
_cell.angle_gamma   90.00
#
_symmetry.space_group_name_H-M   'P 1'
#
loop_
_entity.id
_entity.type
_entity.pdbx_description
1 polymer ?
#
loop_
_entity_poly.entity_id
_entity_poly.type
_entity_poly.pdbx_seq_one_letter_code
_entity_poly.pdbx_strand_id
1 'polypeptide(L)'
;MGTHISYAESLRYADSVGYGVAVLYDGLGYNNRTGDTLVIIMPRDCTASTGDKDLRLAEMPGDWNDRVSSVTTQMGNGTHCDVWFSSDINFEGECGNRWIHMQADLRKDGCQNRASSF
;
A
#
# COMPACT_ATOMS: atom_id res chain seq x y z
N MET A 1 2.63 -19.14 2.37
CA MET A 1 2.83 -18.68 3.76
C MET A 1 3.32 -17.25 3.66
N GLY A 2 2.43 -16.27 3.79
CA GLY A 2 2.81 -14.86 3.79
C GLY A 2 3.63 -14.56 5.05
N THR A 3 4.82 -14.00 4.89
CA THR A 3 5.59 -13.46 6.02
C THR A 3 4.87 -12.23 6.53
N HIS A 4 4.36 -12.30 7.75
CA HIS A 4 3.76 -11.16 8.45
C HIS A 4 4.85 -10.16 8.84
N ILE A 5 4.79 -8.92 8.35
CA ILE A 5 5.64 -7.84 8.85
C ILE A 5 4.80 -6.79 9.57
N SER A 6 5.27 -6.33 10.72
CA SER A 6 4.64 -5.23 11.46
C SER A 6 4.99 -3.90 10.84
N TYR A 7 4.24 -2.85 11.17
CA TYR A 7 4.58 -1.48 10.81
C TYR A 7 6.00 -1.06 11.25
N ALA A 8 6.43 -1.50 12.44
CA ALA A 8 7.79 -1.22 12.92
C ALA A 8 8.85 -1.95 12.08
N GLU A 9 8.55 -3.17 11.62
CA GLU A 9 9.45 -3.94 10.74
C GLU A 9 9.46 -3.38 9.32
N SER A 10 8.34 -2.86 8.81
CA SER A 10 8.29 -2.20 7.50
C SER A 10 9.10 -0.91 7.46
N LEU A 11 9.08 -0.13 8.54
CA LEU A 11 9.95 1.04 8.70
C LEU A 11 11.43 0.66 8.64
N ARG A 12 11.84 -0.34 9.43
CA ARG A 12 13.24 -0.84 9.43
C ARG A 12 13.65 -1.37 8.07
N TYR A 13 12.73 -2.06 7.39
CA TYR A 13 12.96 -2.56 6.04
C TYR A 13 13.20 -1.40 5.07
N ALA A 14 12.29 -0.41 5.02
CA ALA A 14 12.41 0.78 4.18
C ALA A 14 13.72 1.54 4.42
N ASP A 15 14.11 1.74 5.68
CA ASP A 15 15.37 2.37 6.09
C ASP A 15 16.59 1.58 5.57
N SER A 16 16.56 0.25 5.72
CA SER A 16 17.70 -0.61 5.34
C SER A 16 17.94 -0.69 3.84
N VAL A 17 16.87 -0.71 3.04
CA VAL A 17 16.98 -0.85 1.58
C VAL A 17 17.10 0.52 0.90
N GLY A 18 16.76 1.61 1.61
CA GLY A 18 16.76 2.95 1.06
C GLY A 18 15.72 3.14 -0.04
N TYR A 19 14.57 2.49 0.04
CA TYR A 19 13.50 2.57 -0.95
C TYR A 19 12.19 3.02 -0.31
N GLY A 20 11.21 3.39 -1.14
CA GLY A 20 9.83 3.55 -0.71
C GLY A 20 9.19 2.18 -0.54
N VAL A 21 8.34 2.01 0.47
CA VAL A 21 7.65 0.76 0.75
C VAL A 21 6.18 1.06 1.02
N ALA A 22 5.28 0.38 0.33
CA ALA A 22 3.87 0.31 0.68
C ALA A 22 3.59 -1.06 1.30
N VAL A 23 2.99 -1.06 2.49
CA VAL A 23 2.56 -2.27 3.18
C VAL A 23 1.06 -2.31 3.23
N LEU A 24 0.51 -3.33 2.57
CA LEU A 24 -0.92 -3.60 2.47
C LEU A 24 -1.24 -4.71 3.47
N TYR A 25 -2.28 -4.50 4.28
CA TYR A 25 -2.69 -5.43 5.32
C TYR A 25 -4.10 -5.96 5.01
N ASP A 26 -4.27 -7.27 5.13
CA ASP A 26 -5.58 -7.93 5.11
C ASP A 26 -6.41 -7.57 6.37
N GLY A 27 -5.71 -7.26 7.47
CA GLY A 27 -6.31 -6.79 8.72
C GLY A 27 -6.52 -5.28 8.80
N LEU A 28 -7.50 -4.85 9.61
CA LEU A 28 -7.67 -3.45 10.01
C LEU A 28 -6.60 -3.00 10.99
N GLY A 29 -6.35 -1.70 11.06
CA GLY A 29 -5.48 -1.09 12.07
C GLY A 29 -4.02 -1.52 11.97
N TYR A 30 -3.55 -1.83 10.75
CA TYR A 30 -2.19 -2.31 10.49
C TYR A 30 -1.90 -3.64 11.22
N ASN A 31 -2.96 -4.43 11.46
CA ASN A 31 -2.87 -5.67 12.21
C ASN A 31 -2.25 -6.78 11.35
N ASN A 32 -0.99 -7.09 11.65
CA ASN A 32 -0.24 -8.18 11.04
C ASN A 32 -0.33 -9.51 11.84
N ARG A 33 -1.11 -9.57 12.94
CA ARG A 33 -1.19 -10.76 13.80
C ARG A 33 -2.20 -11.79 13.34
N THR A 34 -3.18 -11.39 12.52
CA THR A 34 -4.31 -12.25 12.11
C THR A 34 -4.55 -12.26 10.60
N GLY A 35 -3.79 -11.50 9.82
CA GLY A 35 -3.95 -11.39 8.37
C GLY A 35 -2.61 -11.30 7.66
N ASP A 36 -2.60 -11.66 6.37
CA ASP A 36 -1.41 -11.58 5.53
C ASP A 36 -1.00 -10.11 5.30
N THR A 37 0.27 -9.92 4.94
CA THR A 37 0.81 -8.62 4.52
C THR A 37 1.45 -8.72 3.15
N LEU A 38 1.16 -7.75 2.28
CA LEU A 38 1.82 -7.57 1.00
C LEU A 38 2.71 -6.35 1.05
N VAL A 39 3.96 -6.52 0.64
CA VAL A 39 5.00 -5.50 0.68
C VAL A 39 5.39 -5.15 -0.74
N ILE A 40 5.17 -3.89 -1.10
CA ILE A 40 5.53 -3.35 -2.41
C ILE A 40 6.72 -2.43 -2.22
N ILE A 41 7.81 -2.72 -2.93
CA ILE A 41 9.04 -1.94 -2.89
C ILE A 41 9.08 -1.05 -4.12
N MET A 42 9.22 0.25 -3.89
CA MET A 42 9.23 1.28 -4.91
C MET A 42 10.61 1.94 -4.98
N PRO A 43 11.16 2.17 -6.18
CA PRO A 43 12.36 2.99 -6.36
C PRO A 43 12.20 4.36 -5.64
N ARG A 44 13.31 4.86 -5.09
CA ARG A 44 13.48 5.91 -4.05
C ARG A 44 12.81 7.28 -4.27
N ASP A 45 12.06 7.47 -5.36
CA ASP A 45 11.79 8.77 -5.97
C ASP A 45 10.30 9.11 -6.15
N CYS A 46 9.42 8.71 -5.22
CA CYS A 46 8.02 9.16 -5.22
C CYS A 46 7.85 10.65 -4.78
N THR A 47 8.93 11.34 -4.40
CA THR A 47 8.93 12.71 -3.86
C THR A 47 9.39 13.80 -4.83
N ALA A 48 9.78 13.48 -6.07
CA ALA A 48 10.29 14.46 -7.04
C ALA A 48 9.29 14.70 -8.18
N SER A 49 8.56 15.81 -8.07
CA SER A 49 7.35 16.24 -8.80
C SER A 49 7.46 16.52 -10.32
N THR A 50 8.28 15.80 -11.10
CA THR A 50 8.47 16.17 -12.53
C THR A 50 8.53 15.04 -13.56
N GLY A 51 7.94 13.87 -13.31
CA GLY A 51 7.72 12.88 -14.37
C GLY A 51 6.91 11.67 -13.89
N ASP A 52 6.33 10.93 -14.83
CA ASP A 52 5.55 9.68 -14.63
C ASP A 52 6.34 8.61 -13.85
N LYS A 53 6.50 8.80 -12.54
CA LYS A 53 7.21 7.90 -11.62
C LYS A 53 6.26 7.07 -10.75
N ASP A 54 4.96 7.14 -11.01
CA ASP A 54 3.97 6.33 -10.32
C ASP A 54 4.21 4.85 -10.65
N LEU A 55 4.50 4.03 -9.64
CA LEU A 55 4.41 2.58 -9.80
C LEU A 55 2.92 2.24 -9.92
N ARG A 56 2.51 1.80 -11.10
CA ARG A 56 1.13 1.39 -11.36
C ARG A 56 1.05 -0.11 -11.55
N LEU A 57 0.14 -0.72 -10.82
CA LEU A 57 -0.22 -2.12 -10.95
C LEU A 57 -1.69 -2.22 -11.31
N ALA A 58 -1.94 -2.58 -12.58
CA ALA A 58 -3.28 -2.78 -13.12
C ALA A 58 -4.05 -3.92 -12.45
N GLU A 59 -3.37 -4.73 -11.63
CA GLU A 59 -3.96 -5.77 -10.80
C GLU A 59 -3.10 -5.94 -9.54
N MET A 60 -3.71 -6.25 -8.40
CA MET A 60 -2.95 -6.62 -7.21
C MET A 60 -2.12 -7.88 -7.46
N PRO A 61 -0.87 -7.95 -6.99
CA PRO A 61 -0.02 -9.11 -7.21
C PRO A 61 -0.51 -10.34 -6.42
N GLY A 62 -0.53 -11.50 -7.07
CA GLY A 62 -0.94 -12.76 -6.44
C GLY A 62 -2.46 -12.86 -6.30
N ASP A 63 -2.93 -13.17 -5.10
CA ASP A 63 -4.36 -13.31 -4.76
C ASP A 63 -4.89 -12.11 -3.96
N TRP A 64 -4.27 -10.93 -4.12
CA TRP A 64 -4.51 -9.75 -3.27
C TRP A 64 -5.65 -8.83 -3.70
N ASN A 65 -6.31 -9.10 -4.83
CA ASN A 65 -7.52 -8.38 -5.20
C ASN A 65 -8.57 -8.50 -4.08
N ASP A 66 -9.19 -7.38 -3.73
CA ASP A 66 -10.24 -7.31 -2.70
C ASP A 66 -9.80 -7.71 -1.27
N ARG A 67 -8.49 -7.71 -0.98
CA ARG A 67 -7.98 -8.09 0.36
C ARG A 67 -7.54 -6.91 1.22
N VAL A 68 -7.20 -5.76 0.62
CA VAL A 68 -6.59 -4.66 1.38
C VAL A 68 -7.62 -4.00 2.31
N SER A 69 -7.38 -4.11 3.61
CA SER A 69 -8.21 -3.50 4.67
C SER A 69 -7.54 -2.27 5.31
N SER A 70 -6.21 -2.24 5.37
CA SER A 70 -5.44 -1.08 5.83
C SER A 70 -4.10 -0.97 5.10
N VAL A 71 -3.52 0.23 5.08
CA VAL A 71 -2.28 0.53 4.34
C VAL A 71 -1.39 1.52 5.08
N THR A 72 -0.08 1.34 4.93
CA THR A 72 0.93 2.32 5.30
C THR A 72 2.01 2.42 4.24
N THR A 73 2.44 3.63 3.93
CA THR A 73 3.57 3.88 3.04
C THR A 73 4.70 4.58 3.79
N GLN A 74 5.94 4.18 3.54
CA GLN A 74 7.11 4.68 4.26
C GLN A 74 8.34 4.74 3.35
N MET A 75 9.21 5.71 3.57
CA MET A 75 10.52 5.79 2.93
C MET A 75 11.62 5.73 3.97
N GLY A 76 12.79 5.20 3.56
CA GLY A 76 13.95 5.01 4.43
C GLY A 76 14.62 6.26 5.02
N ASN A 77 14.02 7.43 4.82
CA ASN A 77 14.45 8.73 5.33
C ASN A 77 13.38 9.39 6.23
N GLY A 78 12.34 8.65 6.62
CA GLY A 78 11.22 9.15 7.43
C GLY A 78 10.16 9.96 6.65
N THR A 79 10.20 9.95 5.32
CA THR A 79 9.12 10.51 4.47
C THR A 79 8.22 9.39 3.94
N HIS A 80 7.29 9.70 3.03
CA HIS A 80 6.34 8.72 2.49
C HIS A 80 6.03 8.92 1.00
N CYS A 81 5.53 7.86 0.37
CA CYS A 81 4.89 7.89 -0.94
C CYS A 81 3.38 7.77 -0.74
N ASP A 82 2.54 8.53 -1.43
CA ASP A 82 1.10 8.24 -1.35
C ASP A 82 0.73 7.09 -2.29
N VAL A 83 -0.30 6.32 -1.92
CA VAL A 83 -0.93 5.33 -2.78
C VAL A 83 -2.36 5.76 -3.10
N TRP A 84 -2.81 5.48 -4.33
CA TRP A 84 -4.19 5.64 -4.75
C TRP A 84 -4.72 4.26 -5.13
N PHE A 85 -5.95 3.90 -4.73
CA PHE A 85 -6.52 2.60 -5.09
C PHE A 85 -7.65 2.74 -6.11
N SER A 86 -7.99 1.63 -6.77
CA SER A 86 -9.21 1.49 -7.55
C SER A 86 -9.90 0.17 -7.19
N SER A 87 -11.23 0.14 -7.29
CA SER A 87 -12.01 -1.00 -6.83
C SER A 87 -12.00 -2.18 -7.81
N ASP A 88 -11.57 -1.92 -9.03
CA ASP A 88 -11.51 -2.89 -10.11
C ASP A 88 -10.13 -2.84 -10.77
N ILE A 89 -9.80 -3.88 -11.51
CA ILE A 89 -8.55 -3.95 -12.27
C ILE A 89 -8.48 -2.83 -13.33
N ASN A 90 -7.26 -2.53 -13.79
CA ASN A 90 -6.96 -1.50 -14.77
C ASN A 90 -7.36 -0.08 -14.33
N PHE A 91 -7.30 0.21 -13.02
CA PHE A 91 -7.52 1.54 -12.45
C PHE A 91 -8.95 2.05 -12.55
N GLU A 92 -9.91 1.11 -12.62
CA GLU A 92 -11.33 1.40 -12.75
C GLU A 92 -12.05 1.30 -11.40
N GLY A 93 -13.18 2.01 -11.31
CA GLY A 93 -14.04 1.99 -10.14
C GLY A 93 -13.49 2.74 -8.92
N GLU A 94 -14.40 3.10 -8.02
CA GLU A 94 -14.09 3.98 -6.90
C GLU A 94 -13.69 3.20 -5.64
N CYS A 95 -12.45 3.43 -5.18
CA CYS A 95 -11.93 2.94 -3.90
C CYS A 95 -10.81 3.88 -3.46
N GLY A 96 -11.00 4.64 -2.38
CA GLY A 96 -9.95 5.57 -1.96
C GLY A 96 -9.85 6.74 -2.94
N ASN A 97 -10.85 7.63 -2.90
CA ASN A 97 -10.94 8.81 -3.76
C ASN A 97 -9.94 9.93 -3.36
N ARG A 98 -8.76 9.55 -2.87
CA ARG A 98 -7.69 10.44 -2.43
C ARG A 98 -6.37 9.68 -2.40
N TRP A 99 -5.27 10.42 -2.45
CA TRP A 99 -3.94 9.92 -2.11
C TRP A 99 -3.86 9.54 -0.62
N ILE A 100 -3.30 8.36 -0.33
CA ILE A 100 -3.24 7.75 1.00
C ILE A 100 -1.80 7.46 1.37
N HIS A 101 -1.31 8.15 2.39
CA HIS A 101 -0.07 7.77 3.08
C HIS A 101 -0.33 6.64 4.11
N MET A 102 -1.39 6.79 4.91
CA MET A 102 -1.77 5.83 5.95
C MET A 102 -3.28 5.81 6.09
N GLN A 103 -3.85 4.60 6.18
CA GLN A 103 -5.26 4.40 6.50
C GLN A 103 -5.44 3.10 7.27
N ALA A 104 -5.96 3.20 8.50
CA ALA A 104 -6.22 2.07 9.38
C ALA A 104 -7.51 1.29 9.01
N ASP A 105 -8.40 1.91 8.25
CA ASP A 105 -9.66 1.29 7.80
C ASP A 105 -10.06 1.87 6.44
N LEU A 106 -9.67 1.19 5.36
CA LEU A 106 -9.93 1.63 3.97
C LEU A 106 -11.43 1.66 3.65
N ARG A 107 -12.28 1.00 4.42
CA ARG A 107 -13.73 1.07 4.25
C ARG A 107 -14.26 2.48 4.50
N LYS A 108 -13.55 3.28 5.32
CA LYS A 108 -13.87 4.70 5.55
C LYS A 108 -13.58 5.59 4.34
N ASP A 109 -12.73 5.13 3.43
CA ASP A 109 -12.41 5.80 2.17
C ASP A 109 -13.20 5.20 0.98
N GLY A 110 -14.25 4.42 1.25
CA GLY A 110 -15.14 3.87 0.22
C GLY A 110 -14.65 2.58 -0.44
N CYS A 111 -13.45 2.08 -0.12
CA CYS A 111 -12.92 0.86 -0.73
C CYS A 111 -13.68 -0.40 -0.36
N GLN A 112 -14.23 -0.51 0.85
CA GLN A 112 -14.99 -1.70 1.31
C GLN A 112 -14.27 -3.05 1.05
N ASN A 113 -12.95 -3.08 1.17
CA ASN A 113 -12.08 -4.22 0.80
C ASN A 113 -12.23 -4.62 -0.67
N ARG A 114 -12.29 -3.66 -1.58
CA ARG A 114 -12.35 -3.91 -3.03
C ARG A 114 -11.10 -3.47 -3.79
N ALA A 115 -10.03 -3.10 -3.10
CA ALA A 115 -8.84 -2.61 -3.77
C ALA A 115 -8.25 -3.70 -4.69
N SER A 116 -8.26 -3.44 -6.00
CA SER A 116 -7.87 -4.40 -7.03
C SER A 116 -6.82 -3.86 -8.02
N SER A 117 -6.53 -2.56 -7.98
CA SER A 117 -5.35 -1.95 -8.63
C SER A 117 -4.89 -0.70 -7.87
N PHE A 118 -3.68 -0.22 -8.13
CA PHE A 118 -3.12 1.01 -7.55
C PHE A 118 -2.01 1.62 -8.39
#